data_AF-A0A353DMX6-F1
#
_entry.id   AF-A0A353DMX6-F1
#
_cell.length_a   1.000
_cell.length_b   1.000
_cell.length_c   1.000
_cell.angle_alpha   90.00
_cell.angle_beta   90.00
_cell.angle_gamma   90.00
#
_symmetry.space_group_name_H-M   'P 1'
#
loop_
_entity.id
_entity.type
_entity.pdbx_description
1 polymer ?
#
loop_
_entity_poly.entity_id
_entity_poly.type
_entity_poly.pdbx_seq_one_letter_code
_entity_poly.pdbx_strand_id
1 'polypeptide(L)' 'MKTDLNDSMEKPFIVSPNVTIDELVDGFQKQRKQIALVYRNNVLLGMVTMEDVLEELVGTISEKSEIASQTGKGKKK' A
#
# COMPACT_ATOMS: atom_id res chain seq x y z
N MET A 1 9.84 27.96 19.14
CA MET A 1 9.74 27.77 17.68
C MET A 1 8.26 27.72 17.34
N LYS A 2 7.72 28.73 16.64
CA LYS A 2 6.35 28.67 16.13
C LYS A 2 6.45 28.08 14.73
N THR A 3 5.96 26.86 14.53
CA THR A 3 5.89 26.25 13.20
C THR A 3 4.49 26.51 12.67
N ASP A 4 4.38 27.23 11.56
CA ASP A 4 3.13 27.33 10.83
C ASP A 4 2.90 26.00 10.11
N LEU A 5 1.68 25.45 10.20
CA LEU A 5 1.35 24.20 9.55
C LEU A 5 1.54 24.31 8.03
N ASN A 6 1.28 25.50 7.47
CA ASN A 6 1.41 25.76 6.05
C ASN A 6 2.82 25.55 5.52
N ASP A 7 3.84 25.73 6.35
CA ASP A 7 5.25 25.58 5.97
C ASP A 7 5.63 24.10 5.77
N SER A 8 4.84 23.16 6.31
CA SER A 8 5.09 21.72 6.23
C SER A 8 4.16 21.00 5.24
N MET A 9 3.20 21.70 4.63
CA MET A 9 2.24 21.08 3.71
C MET A 9 2.80 20.96 2.30
N GLU A 10 2.70 19.77 1.72
CA GLU A 10 3.02 19.52 0.31
C GLU A 10 1.75 19.28 -0.51
N LYS A 11 1.83 19.54 -1.82
CA LYS A 11 0.73 19.23 -2.74
C LYS A 11 0.42 17.72 -2.69
N PRO A 12 -0.87 17.34 -2.58
CA PRO A 12 -1.25 15.94 -2.56
C PRO A 12 -1.09 15.31 -3.95
N PHE A 13 -0.75 14.03 -3.97
CA PHE A 13 -0.89 13.20 -5.17
C PHE A 13 -2.36 12.81 -5.31
N ILE A 14 -3.01 13.20 -6.41
CA ILE A 14 -4.44 12.96 -6.63
C ILE A 14 -4.62 12.05 -7.83
N VAL A 15 -5.50 11.07 -7.69
CA VAL A 15 -5.84 10.07 -8.72
C VAL A 15 -7.35 9.91 -8.87
N SER A 16 -7.78 9.37 -10.03
CA SER A 16 -9.17 8.97 -10.24
C SER A 16 -9.43 7.57 -9.69
N PRO A 17 -10.67 7.18 -9.38
CA PRO A 17 -10.98 5.81 -8.96
C PRO A 17 -10.79 4.75 -10.04
N ASN A 18 -10.49 5.15 -11.28
CA ASN A 18 -10.21 4.23 -12.38
C ASN A 18 -8.69 4.03 -12.60
N VAL A 19 -7.84 4.61 -11.75
CA VAL A 19 -6.38 4.44 -11.81
C VAL A 19 -6.02 2.97 -11.63
N THR A 20 -5.05 2.48 -12.39
CA THR A 20 -4.57 1.10 -12.25
C THR A 20 -3.49 1.00 -11.17
N ILE A 21 -3.25 -0.22 -10.69
CA ILE A 21 -2.20 -0.51 -9.71
C ILE A 21 -0.82 -0.15 -10.28
N ASP A 22 -0.55 -0.48 -11.55
CA ASP A 22 0.72 -0.13 -12.22
C ASP A 22 0.94 1.38 -12.28
N GLU A 23 -0.12 2.15 -12.58
CA GLU A 23 -0.07 3.62 -12.58
C GLU A 23 0.18 4.20 -11.18
N LEU A 24 -0.37 3.57 -10.13
CA LEU A 24 -0.11 3.97 -8.74
C LEU A 24 1.35 3.74 -8.35
N VAL A 25 1.92 2.57 -8.65
CA VAL A 25 3.34 2.26 -8.39
C VAL A 25 4.24 3.30 -9.07
N ASP A 26 4.01 3.52 -10.37
CA ASP A 26 4.74 4.50 -11.17
C ASP A 26 4.62 5.91 -10.59
N GLY A 27 3.40 6.29 -10.20
CA GLY A 27 3.09 7.60 -9.62
C GLY A 27 3.82 7.85 -8.31
N PHE A 28 3.74 6.90 -7.38
CA PHE A 28 4.44 6.98 -6.09
C PHE A 28 5.96 7.09 -6.25
N GLN A 29 6.55 6.28 -7.15
CA GLN A 29 7.99 6.32 -7.41
C GLN A 29 8.45 7.66 -8.01
N LYS A 30 7.73 8.15 -9.04
CA LYS A 30 8.07 9.38 -9.77
C LYS A 30 7.87 10.63 -8.90
N GLN A 31 6.80 10.68 -8.12
CA GLN A 31 6.49 11.85 -7.29
C GLN A 31 7.15 11.82 -5.91
N ARG A 32 7.81 10.72 -5.54
CA ARG A 32 8.38 10.52 -4.18
C ARG A 32 7.32 10.72 -3.09
N LYS A 33 6.12 10.16 -3.33
CA LYS A 33 4.97 10.21 -2.40
C LYS A 33 4.60 8.78 -2.01
N GLN A 34 4.00 8.63 -0.83
CA GLN A 34 3.51 7.33 -0.35
C GLN A 34 1.99 7.29 -0.20
N ILE A 35 1.29 8.42 -0.34
CA ILE A 35 -0.17 8.52 -0.20
C ILE A 35 -0.75 9.22 -1.42
N ALA A 36 -1.78 8.62 -2.00
CA ALA A 36 -2.58 9.21 -3.07
C ALA A 36 -4.02 9.39 -2.59
N LEU A 37 -4.61 10.55 -2.89
CA LEU A 37 -6.02 10.83 -2.62
C LEU A 37 -6.86 10.49 -3.84
N VAL A 38 -7.93 9.72 -3.63
CA VAL A 38 -8.81 9.25 -4.71
C VAL A 38 -10.02 10.17 -4.81
N TYR A 39 -10.18 10.83 -5.95
CA TYR A 39 -11.26 11.80 -6.19
C TYR A 39 -12.15 11.39 -7.37
N ARG A 40 -13.46 11.65 -7.24
CA ARG A 40 -14.42 11.61 -8.36
C ARG A 40 -15.27 12.88 -8.33
N ASN A 41 -15.28 13.63 -9.43
CA ASN A 41 -16.07 14.86 -9.56
C ASN A 41 -15.88 15.83 -8.37
N ASN A 42 -14.63 16.07 -7.97
CA ASN A 42 -14.24 16.90 -6.83
C ASN A 42 -14.72 16.41 -5.44
N VAL A 43 -15.25 15.19 -5.35
CA VAL A 43 -15.56 14.52 -4.09
C VAL A 43 -14.42 13.57 -3.73
N LEU A 44 -13.88 13.73 -2.52
CA LEU A 44 -12.90 12.79 -1.96
C LEU A 44 -13.61 11.47 -1.65
N LEU A 45 -13.18 10.39 -2.31
CA LEU A 45 -13.69 9.04 -2.06
C LEU A 45 -12.88 8.33 -0.98
N GLY A 46 -11.58 8.61 -0.90
CA GLY A 46 -10.68 7.97 0.05
C GLY A 46 -9.21 8.22 -0.30
N MET A 47 -8.34 7.36 0.23
CA MET A 47 -6.90 7.37 -0.07
C MET A 47 -6.39 5.96 -0.29
N VAL A 48 -5.23 5.85 -0.94
CA VAL A 48 -4.48 4.61 -1.11
C VAL A 48 -3.02 4.89 -0.77
N THR A 49 -2.36 3.91 -0.15
CA THR A 49 -0.94 4.01 0.19
C THR A 49 -0.08 3.14 -0.72
N MET A 50 1.22 3.42 -0.77
CA MET A 50 2.18 2.56 -1.47
C MET A 50 2.21 1.16 -0.84
N GLU A 51 2.06 1.07 0.47
CA GLU A 51 2.04 -0.17 1.23
C GLU A 51 0.89 -1.09 0.78
N ASP A 52 -0.33 -0.55 0.65
CA ASP A 52 -1.50 -1.31 0.16
C ASP A 52 -1.25 -1.84 -1.26
N VAL A 53 -0.71 -0.97 -2.13
CA VAL A 53 -0.40 -1.30 -3.53
C VAL A 53 0.65 -2.42 -3.63
N LEU A 54 1.66 -2.40 -2.77
CA LEU A 54 2.68 -3.45 -2.72
C LEU A 54 2.13 -4.74 -2.13
N GLU A 55 1.28 -4.68 -1.11
CA GLU A 55 0.63 -5.87 -0.53
C GLU A 55 -0.25 -6.59 -1.56
N GLU A 56 -1.03 -5.86 -2.37
CA GLU A 56 -1.84 -6.46 -3.43
C GLU A 56 -0.99 -7.13 -4.53
N LEU A 57 0.19 -6.56 -4.85
CA LEU A 57 1.09 -7.10 -5.88
C LEU A 57 1.92 -8.29 -5.39
N VAL A 58 2.39 -8.25 -4.14
CA VAL A 58 3.33 -9.24 -3.57
C VAL A 58 2.61 -10.29 -2.72
N GLY A 59 1.38 -9.99 -2.28
CA GLY A 59 0.65 -10.76 -1.27
C GLY A 59 1.18 -10.53 0.14
N THR A 60 0.58 -11.22 1.11
CA THR A 60 1.11 -11.27 2.48
C THR A 60 2.42 -12.04 2.48
N ILE A 61 3.54 -11.34 2.72
CA ILE A 61 4.80 -11.98 3.03
C ILE A 61 4.65 -12.56 4.45
N SER A 62 4.05 -13.74 4.55
CA SER A 62 4.07 -14.55 5.76
C SER A 62 5.54 -14.78 6.12
N GLU A 63 5.98 -14.25 7.26
CA GLU A 63 7.21 -14.68 7.89
C GLU A 63 7.03 -16.15 8.27
N LYS A 64 7.34 -17.07 7.35
CA LYS A 64 7.30 -18.51 7.61
C LYS A 64 8.48 -18.88 8.50
N SER A 65 8.36 -18.58 9.78
CA SER A 65 9.19 -19.16 10.84
C SER A 65 8.58 -20.46 11.37
N GLU A 66 8.07 -21.33 10.48
CA GLU A 66 7.86 -22.74 10.83
C GLU A 66 8.52 -23.63 9.77
N ILE A 67 9.83 -23.74 9.90
CA ILE A 67 10.61 -24.82 9.34
C ILE A 67 10.60 -25.95 10.38
N ALA A 68 9.99 -27.08 10.01
CA ALA A 68 10.12 -28.42 10.59
C ALA A 68 9.59 -28.69 12.01
N SER A 69 8.40 -29.32 12.09
CA SER A 69 8.28 -30.72 12.54
C SER A 69 6.85 -31.25 12.45
N GLN A 70 6.53 -32.01 11.39
CA GLN A 70 5.56 -33.11 11.49
C GLN A 70 6.18 -34.37 10.89
N THR A 71 7.15 -34.92 11.61
CA THR A 71 7.54 -36.32 11.50
C THR A 71 6.45 -37.21 12.08
N GLY A 72 5.85 -38.04 11.21
CA GLY A 72 5.35 -39.38 11.51
C GLY A 72 4.34 -39.59 12.63
N LYS A 73 3.08 -39.89 12.26
CA LYS A 73 2.31 -40.94 12.96
C LYS A 73 1.83 -41.97 11.94
N GLY A 74 2.34 -43.18 12.11
CA GLY A 74 2.21 -44.28 11.17
C GLY A 74 0.86 -44.96 11.16
N LYS A 75 0.74 -45.82 10.15
CA LYS A 75 -0.25 -46.89 10.03
C LYS A 75 -0.40 -47.67 11.34
N LYS A 76 -1.64 -47.92 11.75
CA LYS A 76 -2.17 -49.19 12.34
C LYS A 76 -3.70 -49.04 12.32
N LYS A 77 -4.33 -49.67 11.32
CA LYS A 77 -5.07 -50.94 11.41
C LYS A 77 -6.46 -50.73 11.98
#